data_AF-A0A962QA93-F1
#
_entry.id   AF-A0A962QA93-F1
#
_cell.length_a   1.000
_cell.length_b   1.000
_cell.length_c   1.000
_cell.angle_alpha   90.00
_cell.angle_beta   90.00
_cell.angle_gamma   90.00
#
_symmetry.space_group_name_H-M   'P 1'
#
loop_
_entity.id
_entity.type
_entity.pdbx_description
1 polymer ?
#
loop_
_entity_poly.entity_id
_entity_poly.type
_entity_poly.pdbx_seq_one_letter_code
_entity_poly.pdbx_strand_id
1 'polypeptide(L)'
;MIKDKSLVYTNENKILIKIFYIKKMNENLKCQSIYWNLLVMLEKDKSFWHSVFIRELWQTKKCDEIYNLEQLRNNYINHMSKETHERVIQFKSTPTDELKATQSVFHYRMWTKKKLIKGLTWTNWLSFYTWHKVQNIFN
;
A
#
# COMPACT_ATOMS: atom_id res chain seq x y z
N MET A 1 -8.04 -39.83 -31.67
CA MET A 1 -6.59 -39.82 -31.31
C MET A 1 -6.21 -38.41 -30.89
N ILE A 2 -6.16 -38.15 -29.58
CA ILE A 2 -5.66 -36.89 -29.03
C ILE A 2 -4.18 -37.10 -28.74
N LYS A 3 -3.29 -36.38 -29.44
CA LYS A 3 -1.85 -36.40 -29.16
C LYS A 3 -1.59 -35.55 -27.92
N ASP A 4 -1.23 -36.22 -26.83
CA ASP A 4 -0.67 -35.60 -25.63
C ASP A 4 0.57 -34.78 -26.00
N LYS A 5 0.47 -33.45 -25.86
CA LYS A 5 1.62 -32.56 -25.84
C LYS A 5 2.14 -32.51 -24.40
N SER A 6 2.93 -33.50 -24.00
CA SER A 6 3.72 -33.43 -22.80
C SER A 6 4.78 -32.33 -22.96
N LEU A 7 4.61 -31.23 -22.23
CA LEU A 7 5.57 -30.14 -22.12
C LEU A 7 6.87 -30.70 -21.52
N VAL A 8 7.91 -30.84 -22.34
CA VAL A 8 9.25 -31.23 -21.92
C VAL A 8 9.81 -30.13 -21.00
N TYR A 9 9.89 -30.43 -19.71
CA TYR A 9 10.35 -29.52 -18.67
C TYR A 9 11.90 -29.43 -18.72
N THR A 10 12.44 -28.53 -19.55
CA THR A 10 13.90 -28.34 -19.67
C THR A 10 14.49 -27.65 -18.44
N ASN A 11 15.80 -27.81 -18.24
CA ASN A 11 16.53 -27.20 -17.12
C ASN A 11 16.50 -25.65 -17.16
N GLU A 12 16.45 -25.08 -18.35
CA GLU A 12 16.30 -23.63 -18.60
C GLU A 12 14.95 -23.09 -18.11
N ASN A 13 13.87 -23.84 -18.33
CA ASN A 13 12.53 -23.49 -17.82
C ASN A 13 12.51 -23.43 -16.29
N LYS A 14 13.25 -24.31 -15.60
CA LYS A 14 13.37 -24.26 -14.13
C LYS A 14 14.08 -22.99 -13.62
N ILE A 15 15.12 -22.53 -14.32
CA ILE A 15 15.86 -21.32 -13.97
C ILE A 15 14.98 -20.07 -14.15
N LEU A 16 14.30 -19.96 -15.28
CA LEU A 16 13.39 -18.83 -15.56
C LEU A 16 12.25 -18.75 -14.54
N ILE A 17 11.66 -19.90 -14.19
CA ILE A 17 10.64 -19.99 -13.13
C ILE A 17 11.21 -19.50 -11.79
N LYS A 18 12.41 -19.96 -11.40
CA LYS A 18 13.04 -19.53 -10.15
C LYS A 18 13.33 -18.02 -10.12
N ILE A 19 13.84 -17.45 -11.21
CA ILE A 19 14.09 -16.00 -11.33
C ILE A 19 12.79 -15.21 -11.21
N PHE A 20 11.74 -15.67 -11.90
CA PHE A 20 10.41 -15.06 -11.82
C PHE A 20 9.85 -15.08 -10.38
N TYR A 21 9.96 -16.22 -9.68
CA TYR A 21 9.55 -16.33 -8.28
C TYR A 21 10.35 -15.40 -7.35
N ILE A 22 11.68 -15.29 -7.52
CA ILE A 22 12.51 -14.38 -6.70
C ILE A 22 12.11 -12.92 -6.94
N LYS A 23 11.90 -12.52 -8.20
CA LYS A 23 11.47 -11.17 -8.54
C LYS A 23 10.10 -10.85 -7.91
N LYS A 24 9.13 -11.75 -8.05
CA LYS A 24 7.80 -11.63 -7.46
C LYS A 24 7.83 -11.58 -5.93
N MET A 25 8.72 -12.35 -5.29
CA MET A 25 8.92 -12.32 -3.85
C MET A 25 9.45 -10.97 -3.37
N ASN A 26 10.42 -10.40 -4.09
CA ASN A 26 10.96 -9.06 -3.80
C ASN A 26 9.92 -7.95 -3.99
N GLU A 27 9.05 -8.05 -5.00
CA GLU A 27 7.95 -7.10 -5.22
C GLU A 27 6.92 -7.16 -4.08
N ASN A 28 6.57 -8.36 -3.61
CA ASN A 28 5.69 -8.52 -2.46
C ASN A 28 6.28 -7.85 -1.21
N LEU A 29 7.55 -8.11 -0.88
CA LEU A 29 8.22 -7.49 0.26
C LEU A 29 8.19 -5.95 0.20
N LYS A 30 8.39 -5.37 -0.99
CA LYS A 30 8.28 -3.91 -1.19
C LYS A 30 6.86 -3.41 -0.92
N CYS A 31 5.85 -4.11 -1.42
CA CYS A 31 4.44 -3.74 -1.19
C CYS A 31 4.05 -3.86 0.29
N GLN A 32 4.50 -4.93 0.96
CA GLN A 32 4.33 -5.09 2.40
C GLN A 32 4.97 -3.93 3.19
N SER A 33 6.17 -3.49 2.81
CA SER A 33 6.83 -2.34 3.43
C SER A 33 6.04 -1.04 3.25
N ILE A 34 5.45 -0.81 2.07
CA ILE A 34 4.61 0.37 1.82
C ILE A 34 3.34 0.34 2.68
N TYR A 35 2.65 -0.80 2.74
CA TYR A 35 1.47 -0.94 3.58
C TYR A 35 1.79 -0.72 5.06
N TRP A 36 2.91 -1.25 5.52
CA TRP A 36 3.40 -1.05 6.88
C TRP A 36 3.70 0.42 7.18
N ASN A 37 4.43 1.10 6.30
CA ASN A 37 4.76 2.52 6.47
C ASN A 37 3.50 3.39 6.55
N LEU A 38 2.53 3.15 5.66
CA LEU A 38 1.25 3.83 5.68
C LEU A 38 0.50 3.59 7.00
N LEU A 39 0.49 2.35 7.51
CA LEU A 39 -0.14 2.05 8.80
C LEU A 39 0.55 2.79 9.95
N VAL A 40 1.89 2.79 10.00
CA VAL A 40 2.64 3.52 11.03
C VAL A 40 2.36 5.02 10.96
N MET A 41 2.26 5.59 9.76
CA MET A 41 1.90 7.00 9.55
C MET A 41 0.49 7.31 10.07
N LEU A 42 -0.47 6.39 9.93
CA LEU A 42 -1.81 6.56 10.49
C LEU A 42 -1.87 6.43 12.01
N GLU A 43 -0.90 5.79 12.66
CA GLU A 43 -0.86 5.73 14.13
C GLU A 43 -0.13 6.93 14.75
N LYS A 44 0.85 7.50 14.05
CA LYS A 44 1.65 8.62 14.52
C LYS A 44 0.99 9.96 14.19
N ASP A 45 0.04 10.38 15.02
CA ASP A 45 -0.80 11.57 14.78
C ASP A 45 -0.08 12.93 14.86
N LYS A 46 1.15 13.00 15.38
CA LYS A 46 1.65 14.26 15.98
C LYS A 46 2.48 15.21 15.10
N SER A 47 2.83 14.89 13.85
CA SER A 47 3.67 15.80 13.04
C SER A 47 3.75 15.46 11.54
N PHE A 48 2.87 14.60 11.04
CA PHE A 48 3.06 14.07 9.69
C PHE A 48 2.36 14.93 8.63
N TRP A 49 3.10 15.29 7.58
CA TRP A 49 2.53 15.94 6.39
C TRP A 49 1.61 14.94 5.67
N HIS A 50 0.30 15.10 5.81
CA HIS A 50 -0.72 14.26 5.21
C HIS A 50 -0.62 14.25 3.67
N SER A 51 -0.09 15.30 3.03
CA SER A 51 0.23 15.22 1.59
C SER A 51 1.26 14.14 1.26
N VAL A 52 2.26 13.90 2.11
CA VAL A 52 3.19 12.78 1.95
C VAL A 52 2.45 11.46 2.06
N PHE A 53 1.47 11.35 2.97
CA PHE A 53 0.68 10.14 3.14
C PHE A 53 -0.12 9.82 1.88
N ILE A 54 -0.76 10.82 1.28
CA ILE A 54 -1.48 10.66 0.02
C ILE A 54 -0.53 10.24 -1.11
N ARG A 55 0.67 10.82 -1.20
CA ARG A 55 1.68 10.40 -2.18
C ARG A 55 2.07 8.94 -2.03
N GLU A 56 2.40 8.52 -0.80
CA GLU A 56 2.75 7.13 -0.50
C GLU A 56 1.56 6.19 -0.78
N LEU A 57 0.34 6.61 -0.47
CA LEU A 57 -0.86 5.87 -0.81
C LEU A 57 -1.00 5.72 -2.33
N TRP A 58 -0.64 6.73 -3.13
CA TRP A 58 -0.69 6.65 -4.59
C TRP A 58 0.37 5.69 -5.16
N GLN A 59 1.54 5.58 -4.51
CA GLN A 59 2.57 4.60 -4.90
C GLN A 59 2.09 3.15 -4.78
N THR A 60 1.03 2.88 -3.99
CA THR A 60 0.43 1.53 -3.88
C THR A 60 -0.17 1.02 -5.19
N LYS A 61 -0.30 1.85 -6.23
CA LYS A 61 -0.75 1.40 -7.57
C LYS A 61 0.09 0.25 -8.11
N LYS A 62 1.40 0.23 -7.82
CA LYS A 62 2.30 -0.89 -8.20
C LYS A 62 2.04 -2.19 -7.46
N CYS A 63 1.18 -2.17 -6.44
CA CYS A 63 0.85 -3.29 -5.57
C CYS A 63 -0.58 -3.80 -5.78
N ASP A 64 -1.32 -3.27 -6.75
CA ASP A 64 -2.73 -3.64 -6.99
C ASP A 64 -2.90 -5.11 -7.41
N GLU A 65 -1.86 -5.73 -7.98
CA GLU A 65 -1.83 -7.17 -8.27
C GLU A 65 -1.87 -8.03 -7.00
N ILE A 66 -1.42 -7.51 -5.86
CA ILE A 66 -1.43 -8.20 -4.56
C ILE A 66 -2.72 -7.88 -3.82
N TYR A 67 -3.06 -6.60 -3.71
CA TYR A 67 -4.30 -6.15 -3.09
C TYR A 67 -4.72 -4.81 -3.68
N ASN A 68 -5.84 -4.80 -4.40
CA ASN A 68 -6.31 -3.62 -5.11
C ASN A 68 -6.81 -2.54 -4.14
N LEU A 69 -6.15 -1.38 -4.14
CA LEU A 69 -6.51 -0.19 -3.35
C LEU A 69 -7.12 0.95 -4.20
N GLU A 70 -7.49 0.68 -5.45
CA GLU A 70 -8.03 1.68 -6.39
C GLU A 70 -9.25 2.41 -5.85
N GLN A 71 -10.23 1.68 -5.32
CA GLN A 71 -11.43 2.30 -4.74
C GLN A 71 -11.05 3.29 -3.63
N LEU A 72 -10.09 2.92 -2.78
CA LEU A 72 -9.64 3.78 -1.68
C LEU A 72 -8.99 5.04 -2.22
N ARG A 73 -8.06 4.89 -3.16
CA ARG A 73 -7.37 5.99 -3.84
C ARG A 73 -8.33 6.96 -4.52
N ASN A 74 -9.35 6.45 -5.20
CA ASN A 74 -10.37 7.27 -5.85
C ASN A 74 -11.21 8.09 -4.84
N ASN A 75 -11.48 7.53 -3.65
CA ASN A 75 -12.20 8.27 -2.61
C ASN A 75 -11.39 9.46 -2.08
N TYR A 76 -10.08 9.31 -1.92
CA TYR A 76 -9.19 10.43 -1.58
C TYR A 76 -9.19 11.51 -2.66
N ILE A 77 -9.15 11.14 -3.94
CA ILE A 77 -9.26 12.12 -5.05
C ILE A 77 -10.58 12.87 -4.96
N ASN A 78 -11.69 12.14 -4.82
CA ASN A 78 -13.02 12.74 -4.80
C ASN A 78 -13.20 13.70 -3.63
N HIS A 79 -12.64 13.38 -2.46
CA HIS A 79 -12.76 14.23 -1.27
C HIS A 79 -11.88 15.49 -1.35
N MET A 80 -10.66 15.40 -1.90
CA MET A 80 -9.76 16.56 -2.03
C MET A 80 -10.04 17.45 -3.24
N SER A 81 -10.77 16.95 -4.23
CA SER A 81 -10.78 17.37 -5.65
C SER A 81 -9.56 16.87 -6.43
N LYS A 82 -9.79 16.64 -7.74
CA LYS A 82 -8.76 16.17 -8.69
C LYS A 82 -7.57 17.14 -8.79
N GLU A 83 -7.85 18.44 -8.80
CA GLU A 83 -6.83 19.49 -8.93
C GLU A 83 -5.88 19.53 -7.73
N THR A 84 -6.42 19.53 -6.51
CA THR A 84 -5.61 19.44 -5.28
C THR A 84 -4.80 18.14 -5.26
N HIS A 85 -5.41 17.02 -5.62
CA HIS A 85 -4.71 15.74 -5.68
C HIS A 85 -3.51 15.79 -6.66
N GLU A 86 -3.69 16.31 -7.87
CA GLU A 86 -2.62 16.44 -8.86
C GLU A 86 -1.44 17.26 -8.34
N ARG A 87 -1.70 18.39 -7.65
CA ARG A 87 -0.64 19.18 -7.00
C ARG A 87 0.08 18.39 -5.91
N VAL A 88 -0.65 17.65 -5.08
CA VAL A 88 -0.08 16.82 -4.02
C VAL A 88 0.87 15.75 -4.59
N ILE A 89 0.47 15.08 -5.68
CA ILE A 89 1.31 14.07 -6.35
C ILE A 89 2.52 14.69 -7.04
N GLN A 90 2.41 15.90 -7.58
CA GLN A 90 3.50 16.62 -8.25
C GLN A 90 4.46 17.36 -7.30
N PHE A 91 4.34 17.19 -5.98
CA PHE A 91 5.12 17.95 -4.98
C PHE A 91 4.93 19.47 -5.06
N LYS A 92 3.76 19.91 -5.54
CA LYS A 92 3.36 21.33 -5.64
C LYS A 92 2.26 21.67 -4.64
N SER A 93 2.18 20.95 -3.53
CA SER A 93 1.18 21.15 -2.49
C SER A 93 1.38 22.51 -1.80
N THR A 94 0.29 23.26 -1.68
CA THR A 94 0.21 24.51 -0.91
C THR A 94 -0.25 24.25 0.53
N PRO A 95 -0.16 25.23 1.45
CA PRO A 95 -0.72 25.09 2.79
C PRO A 95 -2.23 24.73 2.80
N THR A 96 -3.00 25.28 1.86
CA THR A 96 -4.43 24.94 1.71
C THR A 96 -4.63 23.50 1.23
N ASP A 97 -3.77 23.00 0.34
CA ASP A 97 -3.81 21.60 -0.10
C ASP A 97 -3.48 20.64 1.05
N GLU A 98 -2.55 21.02 1.94
CA GLU A 98 -2.21 20.25 3.13
C GLU A 98 -3.40 20.14 4.10
N LEU A 99 -4.16 21.22 4.28
CA LEU A 99 -5.39 21.18 5.09
C LEU A 99 -6.43 20.23 4.50
N LYS A 100 -6.64 20.26 3.17
CA LYS A 100 -7.55 19.32 2.48
C LYS A 100 -7.06 17.87 2.58
N ALA A 101 -5.76 17.65 2.42
CA ALA A 101 -5.16 16.32 2.60
C ALA A 101 -5.37 15.81 4.03
N THR A 102 -5.15 16.67 5.02
CA THR A 102 -5.39 16.39 6.43
C THR A 102 -6.84 15.98 6.69
N GLN A 103 -7.81 16.80 6.24
CA GLN A 103 -9.24 16.49 6.35
C GLN A 103 -9.58 15.13 5.71
N SER A 104 -9.01 14.85 4.53
CA SER A 104 -9.22 13.57 3.82
C SER A 104 -8.66 12.38 4.58
N VAL A 105 -7.45 12.50 5.14
CA VAL A 105 -6.82 11.44 5.93
C VAL A 105 -7.62 11.17 7.19
N PHE A 106 -8.06 12.22 7.90
CA PHE A 106 -8.94 12.05 9.07
C PHE A 106 -10.27 11.39 8.70
N HIS A 107 -10.92 11.87 7.63
CA HIS A 107 -12.22 11.34 7.19
C HIS A 107 -12.16 9.83 6.85
N TYR A 108 -11.09 9.39 6.17
CA TYR A 108 -10.96 7.99 5.76
C TYR A 108 -10.08 7.12 6.66
N ARG A 109 -9.52 7.66 7.76
CA ARG A 109 -8.49 7.01 8.59
C ARG A 109 -8.78 5.56 8.92
N MET A 110 -9.95 5.30 9.51
CA MET A 110 -10.35 3.96 9.96
C MET A 110 -10.53 3.00 8.78
N TRP A 111 -11.08 3.49 7.67
CA TRP A 111 -11.29 2.67 6.50
C TRP A 111 -9.97 2.34 5.81
N THR A 112 -9.08 3.32 5.69
CA THR A 112 -7.73 3.14 5.15
C THR A 112 -6.94 2.14 5.99
N LYS A 113 -6.94 2.27 7.31
CA LYS A 113 -6.33 1.29 8.23
C LYS A 113 -6.84 -0.12 7.97
N LYS A 114 -8.17 -0.31 7.90
CA LYS A 114 -8.79 -1.62 7.62
C LYS A 114 -8.38 -2.19 6.26
N LYS A 115 -8.28 -1.35 5.22
CA LYS A 115 -7.89 -1.78 3.88
C LYS A 115 -6.41 -2.16 3.81
N LEU A 116 -5.53 -1.38 4.44
CA LEU A 116 -4.09 -1.66 4.49
C LEU A 116 -3.79 -2.96 5.27
N ILE A 117 -4.46 -3.18 6.41
CA ILE A 117 -4.34 -4.41 7.19
C ILE A 117 -4.72 -5.65 6.35
N LYS A 118 -5.73 -5.55 5.50
CA LYS A 118 -6.13 -6.63 4.58
C LYS A 118 -5.12 -6.90 3.47
N GLY A 119 -4.28 -5.91 3.12
CA GLY A 119 -3.20 -6.08 2.15
C GLY A 119 -1.93 -6.71 2.74
N LEU A 120 -1.84 -6.84 4.06
CA LEU A 120 -0.68 -7.46 4.71
C LEU A 120 -0.70 -9.00 4.58
N THR A 121 0.48 -9.60 4.51
CA THR A 121 0.62 -11.04 4.75
C THR A 121 0.26 -11.37 6.19
N TRP A 122 -0.13 -12.63 6.45
CA TRP A 122 -0.46 -13.08 7.82
C TRP A 122 0.64 -12.79 8.84
N THR A 123 1.91 -12.99 8.47
CA THR A 123 3.06 -12.71 9.34
C THR A 123 3.14 -11.23 9.71
N ASN A 124 3.03 -10.33 8.73
CA ASN A 124 3.07 -8.90 8.96
C ASN A 124 1.82 -8.39 9.69
N TRP A 125 0.66 -8.97 9.40
CA TRP A 125 -0.57 -8.70 10.13
C TRP A 125 -0.40 -9.01 11.62
N LEU A 126 0.17 -10.17 11.94
CA LEU A 126 0.42 -10.57 13.33
C LEU A 126 1.42 -9.62 14.01
N SER A 127 2.52 -9.28 13.33
CA SER A 127 3.49 -8.29 13.82
C SER A 127 2.86 -6.91 14.06
N PHE A 128 1.94 -6.48 13.20
CA PHE A 128 1.23 -5.22 13.37
C PHE A 128 0.35 -5.25 14.62
N TYR A 129 -0.38 -6.34 14.82
CA TYR A 129 -1.28 -6.51 15.95
C TYR A 129 -0.52 -6.60 17.29
N THR A 130 0.61 -7.31 17.33
CA THR A 130 1.45 -7.39 18.53
C THR A 130 2.09 -6.03 18.84
N TRP A 131 2.62 -5.32 17.84
CA TRP A 131 3.18 -3.98 18.03
C TRP A 131 2.13 -2.99 18.55
N HIS A 132 0.92 -3.00 17.98
CA HIS A 132 -0.18 -2.14 18.41
C HIS A 132 -0.65 -2.45 19.85
N LYS A 133 -0.65 -3.73 20.25
CA LYS A 133 -0.92 -4.10 21.65
C LYS A 133 0.14 -3.54 22.59
N VAL A 134 1.42 -3.67 22.24
CA VAL A 134 2.54 -3.16 23.06
C VAL A 134 2.44 -1.63 23.22
N GLN A 135 2.26 -0.89 22.13
CA GLN A 135 2.12 0.58 22.21
C GLN A 135 0.96 1.03 23.10
N ASN A 136 -0.17 0.31 23.08
CA ASN A 136 -1.32 0.62 23.93
C ASN A 136 -1.14 0.24 25.41
N ILE A 137 -0.15 -0.59 25.75
CA ILE A 137 0.15 -0.94 27.14
C ILE A 137 1.10 0.10 27.76
N PHE A 138 1.99 0.69 26.97
CA PHE A 138 3.06 1.57 27.46
C PHE A 138 2.82 3.08 27.27
N ASN A 139 1.70 3.48 26.64
CA ASN A 139 1.22 4.87 26.57
C ASN A 139 0.01 5.06 27.47
#